data_AF-A0A5E4K2I0-F1
#
_entry.id   AF-A0A5E4K2I0-F1
#
_cell.length_a   1.000
_cell.length_b   1.000
_cell.length_c   1.000
_cell.angle_alpha   90.00
_cell.angle_beta   90.00
_cell.angle_gamma   90.00
#
_symmetry.space_group_name_H-M   'P 1'
#
loop_
_entity.id
_entity.type
_entity.pdbx_description
1 polymer ?
#
loop_
_entity_poly.entity_id
_entity_poly.type
_entity_poly.pdbx_seq_one_letter_code
_entity_poly.pdbx_strand_id
1 'polypeptide(L)'
;MKMAERPVRPVYTETMGKFDVTKHELVPKHSKLTEKERKELFEKYAIDMPNLPRIYKSDPAIQHLDVKDGDIVKIVRKSPTAGETTFYRRVVG
;
A
#
# COMPACT_ATOMS: atom_id res chain seq x y z
N MET A 1 -53.53 -8.43 -8.77
CA MET A 1 -52.11 -8.86 -8.86
C MET A 1 -51.25 -7.67 -8.45
N LYS A 2 -50.91 -7.55 -7.15
CA LYS A 2 -50.10 -6.44 -6.63
C LYS A 2 -48.64 -6.90 -6.61
N MET A 3 -47.78 -6.21 -7.35
CA MET A 3 -46.35 -6.47 -7.34
C MET A 3 -45.79 -5.98 -5.99
N ALA A 4 -45.17 -6.87 -5.23
CA ALA A 4 -44.48 -6.50 -4.01
C ALA A 4 -43.22 -5.71 -4.38
N GLU A 5 -43.13 -4.46 -3.91
CA GLU A 5 -41.92 -3.65 -4.06
C GLU A 5 -40.76 -4.35 -3.35
N ARG A 6 -39.64 -4.53 -4.07
CA ARG A 6 -38.43 -5.13 -3.50
C ARG A 6 -37.88 -4.19 -2.43
N PRO A 7 -37.54 -4.67 -1.22
CA PRO A 7 -36.99 -3.82 -0.20
C PRO A 7 -35.65 -3.25 -0.68
N VAL A 8 -35.58 -1.93 -0.83
CA VAL A 8 -34.33 -1.21 -1.06
C VAL A 8 -33.41 -1.45 0.14
N ARG A 9 -32.19 -1.92 -0.12
CA ARG A 9 -31.21 -2.18 0.95
C ARG A 9 -30.95 -0.86 1.70
N PRO A 10 -31.00 -0.84 3.04
CA PRO A 10 -30.66 0.36 3.78
C PRO A 10 -29.20 0.71 3.50
N VAL A 11 -28.98 1.90 2.97
CA VAL A 11 -27.65 2.49 2.84
C VAL A 11 -27.26 2.94 4.24
N TYR A 12 -26.42 2.16 4.93
CA TYR A 12 -25.91 2.56 6.24
C TYR A 12 -25.02 3.80 6.06
N THR A 13 -25.56 4.98 6.34
CA THR A 13 -24.79 6.22 6.48
C THR A 13 -24.32 6.37 7.92
N GLU A 14 -23.63 5.36 8.44
CA GLU A 14 -22.88 5.54 9.67
C GLU A 14 -21.62 6.32 9.30
N THR A 15 -21.44 7.50 9.87
CA THR A 15 -20.16 8.20 9.83
C THR A 15 -19.16 7.33 10.58
N MET A 16 -18.51 6.42 9.85
CA MET A 16 -17.43 5.59 10.37
C MET A 16 -16.42 6.53 11.01
N GLY A 17 -16.20 6.39 12.32
CA GLY A 17 -15.10 7.08 13.00
C GLY A 17 -13.81 6.88 12.20
N LYS A 18 -12.90 7.86 12.22
CA LYS A 18 -11.67 7.87 11.39
C LYS A 18 -10.97 6.50 11.44
N PHE A 19 -11.18 5.68 10.41
CA PHE A 19 -10.60 4.35 10.31
C PHE A 19 -9.18 4.51 9.79
N ASP A 20 -8.22 4.17 10.65
CA ASP A 20 -6.81 4.22 10.32
C ASP A 20 -6.42 2.96 9.53
N VAL A 21 -6.38 3.10 8.20
CA VAL A 21 -6.05 2.02 7.26
C VAL A 21 -4.70 1.36 7.61
N THR A 22 -3.75 2.12 8.18
CA THR A 22 -2.40 1.63 8.49
C THR A 22 -2.37 0.60 9.62
N LYS A 23 -3.41 0.57 10.48
CA LYS A 23 -3.51 -0.34 11.62
C LYS A 23 -4.18 -1.66 11.28
N HIS A 24 -4.71 -1.79 10.07
CA HIS A 24 -5.38 -3.00 9.66
C HIS A 24 -4.38 -4.14 9.47
N GLU A 25 -4.74 -5.35 9.91
CA GLU A 25 -3.86 -6.53 9.85
C GLU A 25 -3.37 -6.85 8.43
N LEU A 26 -4.25 -6.65 7.42
CA LEU A 26 -3.91 -6.88 6.01
C LEU A 26 -2.99 -5.81 5.41
N VAL A 27 -2.75 -4.70 6.11
CA VAL A 27 -1.88 -3.62 5.63
C VAL A 27 -0.48 -3.83 6.22
N PRO A 28 0.51 -4.22 5.39
CA PRO A 28 1.87 -4.42 5.87
C PRO A 28 2.53 -3.09 6.26
N LYS A 29 3.69 -3.17 6.90
CA LYS A 29 4.46 -1.98 7.26
C LYS A 29 5.15 -1.40 6.02
N HIS A 30 4.91 -0.11 5.78
CA HIS A 30 5.51 0.65 4.68
C HIS A 30 6.53 1.64 5.25
N SER A 31 7.71 1.73 4.64
CA SER A 31 8.73 2.70 5.01
C SER A 31 9.43 3.26 3.78
N LYS A 32 9.67 4.57 3.75
CA LYS A 32 10.47 5.21 2.70
C LYS A 32 11.94 4.80 2.83
N LEU A 33 12.56 4.44 1.72
CA LEU A 33 14.00 4.18 1.65
C LEU A 33 14.79 5.49 1.59
N THR A 34 15.94 5.50 2.25
CA THR A 34 16.95 6.55 2.11
C THR A 34 17.74 6.39 0.81
N GLU A 35 18.47 7.44 0.40
CA GLU A 35 19.30 7.38 -0.80
C GLU A 35 20.39 6.30 -0.73
N LYS A 36 20.93 6.04 0.46
CA LYS A 36 21.94 4.99 0.69
C LYS A 36 21.34 3.60 0.45
N GLU A 37 20.22 3.31 1.11
CA GLU A 37 19.53 2.02 0.94
C GLU A 37 19.02 1.82 -0.49
N ARG A 38 18.65 2.91 -1.18
CA ARG A 38 18.29 2.86 -2.61
C ARG A 38 19.45 2.44 -3.48
N LYS A 39 20.67 2.95 -3.23
CA LYS A 39 21.88 2.52 -3.97
C LYS A 39 22.19 1.05 -3.70
N GLU A 40 22.19 0.66 -2.44
CA GLU A 40 22.39 -0.74 -2.02
C GLU A 40 21.38 -1.69 -2.66
N LEU A 41 20.11 -1.27 -2.79
CA LEU A 41 19.06 -2.04 -3.46
C LEU A 41 19.41 -2.31 -4.93
N PHE A 42 19.81 -1.28 -5.67
CA PHE A 42 20.12 -1.41 -7.09
C PHE A 42 21.39 -2.22 -7.32
N GLU A 43 22.40 -2.05 -6.47
CA GLU A 43 23.64 -2.86 -6.51
C GLU A 43 23.36 -4.32 -6.18
N LYS A 44 22.57 -4.59 -5.13
CA LYS A 44 22.28 -5.96 -4.67
C LYS A 44 21.50 -6.77 -5.69
N TYR A 45 20.51 -6.16 -6.34
CA TYR A 45 19.62 -6.87 -7.26
C TYR A 45 19.97 -6.66 -8.73
N ALA A 46 20.96 -5.80 -9.04
CA ALA A 46 21.33 -5.41 -10.40
C ALA A 46 20.12 -5.03 -11.27
N ILE A 47 19.23 -4.20 -10.71
CA ILE A 47 18.00 -3.75 -11.36
C ILE A 47 18.00 -2.23 -11.57
N ASP A 48 17.28 -1.78 -12.59
CA ASP A 48 17.02 -0.37 -12.81
C ASP A 48 15.69 0.08 -12.19
N MET A 49 15.59 1.39 -11.96
CA MET A 49 14.40 2.04 -11.41
C MET A 49 13.05 1.73 -12.10
N PRO A 50 12.93 1.66 -13.45
CA PRO A 50 11.67 1.29 -14.11
C PRO A 50 11.25 -0.16 -13.90
N ASN A 51 12.17 -1.05 -13.50
CA ASN A 51 11.88 -2.47 -13.27
C ASN A 51 11.20 -2.71 -11.92
N LEU A 52 11.17 -1.70 -11.05
CA LEU A 52 10.47 -1.79 -9.77
C LEU A 52 8.95 -1.73 -9.97
N PRO A 53 8.18 -2.61 -9.28
CA PRO A 53 6.73 -2.51 -9.23
C PRO A 53 6.29 -1.11 -8.79
N ARG A 54 5.20 -0.62 -9.36
CA ARG A 54 4.71 0.74 -9.12
C ARG A 54 3.73 0.77 -7.95
N ILE A 55 3.71 1.88 -7.22
CA ILE A 55 2.68 2.22 -6.25
C ILE A 55 2.23 3.67 -6.48
N TYR A 56 0.93 3.91 -6.53
CA TYR A 56 0.42 5.25 -6.75
C TYR A 56 0.52 6.09 -5.49
N LYS A 57 0.84 7.38 -5.64
CA LYS A 57 0.85 8.34 -4.53
C LYS A 57 -0.53 8.48 -3.85
N SER A 58 -1.60 8.17 -4.58
CA SER A 58 -2.97 8.15 -4.08
C SER A 58 -3.32 6.92 -3.24
N ASP A 59 -2.42 5.95 -3.08
CA ASP A 59 -2.66 4.74 -2.29
C ASP A 59 -2.74 5.09 -0.77
N PRO A 60 -3.87 4.76 -0.09
CA PRO A 60 -4.04 5.04 1.33
C PRO A 60 -2.95 4.42 2.23
N ALA A 61 -2.33 3.31 1.81
CA ALA A 61 -1.31 2.62 2.57
C ALA A 61 0.00 3.41 2.68
N ILE A 62 0.25 4.38 1.79
CA ILE A 62 1.45 5.23 1.82
C ILE A 62 1.13 6.72 2.02
N GLN A 63 -0.14 7.09 2.12
CA GLN A 63 -0.59 8.48 2.26
C GLN A 63 -0.05 9.17 3.53
N HIS A 64 0.28 8.39 4.56
CA HIS A 64 0.88 8.89 5.81
C HIS A 64 2.40 9.10 5.72
N LEU A 65 3.04 8.68 4.62
CA LEU A 65 4.47 8.83 4.38
C LEU A 65 4.74 10.06 3.51
N ASP A 66 5.81 10.80 3.81
CA ASP A 66 6.26 11.91 2.96
C ASP A 66 7.05 11.37 1.75
N VAL A 67 6.33 10.97 0.71
CA VAL A 67 6.88 10.40 -0.52
C VAL A 67 6.61 11.27 -1.75
N LYS A 68 7.60 11.29 -2.65
CA LYS A 68 7.57 11.96 -3.95
C LYS A 68 7.68 10.94 -5.08
N ASP A 69 7.35 11.37 -6.29
CA ASP A 69 7.47 10.52 -7.47
C ASP A 69 8.93 10.09 -7.66
N GLY A 70 9.13 8.78 -7.86
CA GLY A 70 10.46 8.19 -7.91
C GLY A 70 11.04 7.77 -6.56
N ASP A 71 10.41 8.08 -5.43
CA ASP A 71 10.80 7.45 -4.17
C ASP A 71 10.53 5.95 -4.19
N ILE A 72 11.26 5.20 -3.36
CA ILE A 72 11.08 3.76 -3.22
C ILE A 72 10.56 3.48 -1.82
N VAL A 73 9.47 2.73 -1.74
CA VAL A 73 8.86 2.27 -0.51
C VAL A 73 9.24 0.81 -0.30
N LYS A 74 9.82 0.54 0.88
CA LYS A 74 10.05 -0.80 1.40
C LYS A 74 8.79 -1.28 2.11
N ILE A 75 8.37 -2.49 1.81
CA ILE A 75 7.19 -3.13 2.36
C ILE A 75 7.62 -4.40 3.07
N VAL A 76 7.41 -4.47 4.38
CA VAL A 76 7.71 -5.67 5.17
C VAL A 76 6.39 -6.34 5.52
N ARG A 77 6.18 -7.54 4.97
CA ARG A 77 4.99 -8.35 5.25
C ARG A 77 5.35 -9.65 5.96
N LYS A 78 4.47 -10.09 6.85
CA LYS A 78 4.53 -11.45 7.40
C LYS A 78 3.99 -12.42 6.36
N SER A 79 4.78 -13.43 6.01
CA SER A 79 4.42 -14.51 5.10
C SER A 79 4.30 -15.80 5.89
N PRO A 80 3.22 -16.59 5.72
CA PRO A 80 3.06 -17.86 6.42
C PRO A 80 4.14 -18.89 6.03
N THR A 81 4.70 -18.78 4.82
CA THR A 81 5.73 -19.71 4.33
C THR A 81 7.16 -19.24 4.61
N ALA A 82 7.41 -17.94 4.51
CA ALA A 82 8.75 -17.36 4.55
C ALA A 82 9.04 -16.56 5.82
N GLY A 83 8.10 -16.51 6.77
CA GLY A 83 8.21 -15.70 7.98
C GLY A 83 8.03 -14.21 7.68
N GLU A 84 9.10 -13.53 7.28
CA GLU A 84 9.07 -12.13 6.87
C GLU A 84 9.63 -11.96 5.46
N THR A 85 8.93 -11.20 4.62
CA THR A 85 9.35 -10.93 3.25
C THR A 85 9.34 -9.44 2.98
N THR A 86 10.43 -8.96 2.38
CA THR A 86 10.58 -7.56 2.00
C THR A 86 10.29 -7.39 0.51
N PHE A 87 9.47 -6.40 0.18
CA PHE A 87 9.19 -5.96 -1.19
C PHE A 87 9.58 -4.49 -1.35
N TYR A 88 9.86 -4.10 -2.59
CA TYR A 88 10.21 -2.73 -2.95
C TYR A 88 9.30 -2.24 -4.06
N ARG A 89 8.73 -1.04 -3.90
CA ARG A 89 7.87 -0.41 -4.91
C ARG A 89 8.28 1.02 -5.16
N ARG A 90 8.25 1.46 -6.42
CA ARG A 90 8.51 2.84 -6.83
C ARG A 90 7.22 3.64 -6.84
N VAL A 91 7.25 4.82 -6.22
CA VAL A 91 6.11 5.75 -6.19
C VAL A 91 5.94 6.43 -7.54
N VAL A 92 4.69 6.44 -8.02
CA VAL A 92 4.25 7.13 -9.23
C VAL A 92 3.05 8.02 -8.91
N GLY A 93 3.04 9.23 -9.46
CA GLY A 93 1.94 10.21 -9.32
C GLY A 93 0.81 9.96 -10.30
#